data_AF-A0A7R6WUP4-F1
#
_entry.id   AF-A0A7R6WUP4-F1
#
_cell.length_a   1.000
_cell.length_b   1.000
_cell.length_c   1.000
_cell.angle_alpha   90.00
_cell.angle_beta   90.00
_cell.angle_gamma   90.00
#
_symmetry.space_group_name_H-M   'P 1'
#
loop_
_entity.id
_entity.type
_entity.pdbx_description
1 polymer ?
#
loop_
_entity_poly.entity_id
_entity_poly.type
_entity_poly.pdbx_seq_one_letter_code
_entity_poly.pdbx_strand_id
1 'polypeptide(L)'
;MLKITSALIVLALTSFGAGEPAIAKDLAGNLVSGMTYPEARQTLLSRGWKPATLPKGQCVGRPDVCAAYPETDDCAGTGLGQCKFLFTDERGLVLAVVTVGEDPLLVDSSHIERDAASGEVVQVTHVGAVDLSKFTCLPTSGESSLIKRVCFQDTRFSTQLLLLRLNSKWYQYCNVDQRTFEGLLKAPSLGKFYNARIRGNFACLPS
;
A
#
# COMPACT_ATOMS: atom_id res chain seq x y z
N MET A 1 10.91 69.17 -20.14
CA MET A 1 9.52 68.77 -19.85
C MET A 1 9.43 67.26 -19.99
N LEU A 2 9.27 66.55 -18.87
CA LEU A 2 9.31 65.09 -18.77
C LEU A 2 7.89 64.53 -18.97
N LYS A 3 7.66 63.72 -20.02
CA LYS A 3 6.40 62.98 -20.20
C LYS A 3 6.66 61.52 -19.85
N ILE A 4 6.14 61.12 -18.69
CA ILE A 4 6.11 59.75 -18.19
C ILE A 4 4.89 59.08 -18.82
N THR A 5 5.09 58.12 -19.72
CA THR A 5 4.02 57.23 -20.19
C THR A 5 4.21 55.86 -19.54
N SER A 6 3.29 55.56 -18.63
CA SER A 6 3.16 54.30 -17.89
C SER A 6 3.05 53.09 -18.83
N ALA A 7 3.97 52.15 -18.69
CA ALA A 7 3.81 50.79 -19.22
C ALA A 7 3.12 49.93 -18.14
N LEU A 8 1.85 49.56 -18.38
CA LEU A 8 1.15 48.54 -17.60
C LEU A 8 1.76 47.17 -17.93
N ILE A 9 2.53 46.61 -16.99
CA ILE A 9 2.99 45.22 -17.05
C ILE A 9 1.85 44.34 -16.54
N VAL A 10 1.17 43.65 -17.46
CA VAL A 10 0.23 42.58 -17.12
C VAL A 10 1.05 41.35 -16.74
N LEU A 11 1.20 41.10 -15.44
CA LEU A 11 1.73 39.84 -14.91
C LEU A 11 0.66 38.77 -15.09
N ALA A 12 0.79 37.97 -16.16
CA ALA A 12 0.03 36.73 -16.31
C ALA A 12 0.48 35.75 -15.21
N LEU A 13 -0.35 35.58 -14.19
CA LEU A 13 -0.24 34.50 -13.21
C LEU A 13 -0.52 33.19 -13.95
N THR A 14 0.52 32.51 -14.43
CA THR A 14 0.41 31.12 -14.84
C THR A 14 0.10 30.30 -13.60
N SER A 15 -1.16 29.95 -13.43
CA SER A 15 -1.62 28.97 -12.47
C SER A 15 -0.92 27.65 -12.79
N PHE A 16 0.14 27.33 -12.03
CA PHE A 16 0.59 25.97 -11.87
C PHE A 16 -0.53 25.23 -11.13
N GLY A 17 -1.50 24.71 -11.90
CA GLY A 17 -2.28 23.59 -11.43
C GLY A 17 -1.28 22.52 -11.02
N ALA A 18 -1.20 22.25 -9.72
CA ALA A 18 -0.59 21.04 -9.24
C ALA A 18 -1.44 19.90 -9.79
N GLY A 19 -1.11 19.46 -11.00
CA GLY A 19 -1.56 18.17 -11.47
C GLY A 19 -1.17 17.18 -10.38
N GLU A 20 -2.17 16.45 -9.87
CA GLU A 20 -1.92 15.18 -9.20
C GLU A 20 -0.80 14.45 -9.97
N PRO A 21 0.13 13.78 -9.29
CA PRO A 21 1.06 12.94 -10.00
C PRO A 21 0.22 11.86 -10.71
N ALA A 22 -0.07 12.10 -11.99
CA ALA A 22 -0.79 11.21 -12.89
C ALA A 22 -0.21 9.80 -12.80
N ILE A 23 1.09 9.71 -12.50
CA ILE A 23 1.86 8.49 -12.27
C ILE A 23 1.19 7.49 -11.30
N ALA A 24 0.50 7.93 -10.23
CA ALA A 24 -0.13 6.99 -9.29
C ALA A 24 -1.50 6.47 -9.74
N LYS A 25 -2.25 7.29 -10.49
CA LYS A 25 -3.55 6.94 -11.08
C LYS A 25 -3.40 6.12 -12.37
N ASP A 26 -2.25 6.23 -13.03
CA ASP A 26 -1.98 5.66 -14.35
C ASP A 26 -1.31 4.27 -14.27
N LEU A 27 -0.57 3.96 -13.21
CA LEU A 27 0.23 2.71 -13.13
C LEU A 27 -0.59 1.42 -12.97
N ALA A 28 -1.76 1.52 -12.32
CA ALA A 28 -2.80 0.47 -12.27
C ALA A 28 -4.05 0.88 -13.07
N GLY A 29 -3.95 1.95 -13.86
CA GLY A 29 -5.06 2.85 -14.25
C GLY A 29 -6.18 2.29 -15.12
N ASN A 30 -6.28 0.97 -15.31
CA ASN A 30 -7.45 0.35 -15.93
C ASN A 30 -7.81 -1.02 -15.33
N LEU A 31 -7.31 -1.37 -14.14
CA LEU A 31 -7.95 -2.47 -13.40
C LEU A 31 -9.30 -1.93 -12.90
N VAL A 32 -10.37 -2.50 -13.41
CA VAL A 32 -11.75 -2.11 -13.08
C VAL A 32 -12.28 -3.12 -12.07
N SER A 33 -12.85 -2.64 -10.97
CA SER A 33 -13.56 -3.51 -10.03
C SER A 33 -14.59 -4.36 -10.78
N GLY A 34 -14.65 -5.65 -10.46
CA GLY A 34 -15.60 -6.57 -11.08
C GLY A 34 -15.16 -7.13 -12.43
N MET A 35 -14.00 -6.75 -12.97
CA MET A 35 -13.39 -7.52 -14.08
C MET A 35 -12.91 -8.88 -13.58
N THR A 36 -12.85 -9.86 -14.46
CA THR A 36 -12.34 -11.19 -14.09
C THR A 36 -10.83 -11.15 -13.89
N TYR A 37 -10.30 -12.01 -13.03
CA TYR A 37 -8.86 -12.12 -12.83
C TYR A 37 -8.06 -12.38 -14.13
N PRO A 38 -8.49 -13.27 -15.05
CA PRO A 38 -7.80 -13.45 -16.32
C PRO A 38 -7.69 -12.16 -17.16
N GLU A 39 -8.75 -11.35 -17.21
CA GLU A 39 -8.74 -10.05 -17.91
C GLU A 39 -7.80 -9.06 -17.23
N ALA A 40 -7.82 -9.01 -15.90
CA ALA A 40 -6.92 -8.20 -15.09
C ALA A 40 -5.45 -8.57 -15.33
N ARG A 41 -5.15 -9.87 -15.28
CA ARG A 41 -3.82 -10.43 -15.55
C ARG A 41 -3.33 -10.05 -16.94
N GLN A 42 -4.15 -10.24 -17.97
CA GLN A 42 -3.77 -9.90 -19.34
C GLN A 42 -3.50 -8.40 -19.49
N THR A 43 -4.31 -7.57 -18.84
CA THR A 43 -4.14 -6.12 -18.80
C THR A 43 -2.79 -5.75 -18.19
N LEU A 44 -2.39 -6.38 -17.08
CA LEU A 44 -1.09 -6.16 -16.44
C LEU A 44 0.08 -6.63 -17.32
N LEU A 45 0.00 -7.84 -17.88
CA LEU A 45 1.02 -8.40 -18.77
C LEU A 45 1.28 -7.50 -19.99
N SER A 46 0.22 -6.98 -20.62
CA SER A 46 0.33 -6.07 -21.77
C SER A 46 1.04 -4.75 -21.45
N ARG A 47 1.18 -4.41 -20.17
CA ARG A 47 1.82 -3.19 -19.67
C ARG A 47 3.20 -3.41 -19.07
N GLY A 48 3.75 -4.62 -19.25
CA GLY A 48 5.11 -4.94 -18.78
C GLY A 48 5.20 -5.36 -17.32
N TRP A 49 4.06 -5.51 -16.62
CA TRP A 49 4.04 -6.21 -15.34
C TRP A 49 4.28 -7.71 -15.56
N LYS A 50 5.01 -8.33 -14.65
CA LYS A 50 5.35 -9.75 -14.69
C LYS A 50 4.80 -10.45 -13.45
N PRO A 51 4.26 -11.67 -13.56
CA PRO A 51 3.93 -12.50 -12.41
C PRO A 51 5.10 -12.55 -11.42
N ALA A 52 4.85 -12.26 -10.15
CA ALA A 52 5.87 -12.33 -9.12
C ALA A 52 6.36 -13.78 -8.97
N THR A 53 7.65 -13.97 -8.74
CA THR A 53 8.20 -15.29 -8.44
C THR A 53 8.00 -15.58 -6.97
N LEU A 54 7.12 -16.53 -6.66
CA LEU A 54 6.82 -16.92 -5.29
C LEU A 54 7.52 -18.24 -4.90
N PRO A 55 7.92 -18.41 -3.63
CA PRO A 55 8.36 -19.69 -3.10
C PRO A 55 7.36 -20.83 -3.39
N LYS A 56 7.89 -22.00 -3.75
CA LYS A 56 7.05 -23.18 -3.99
C LYS A 56 6.29 -23.56 -2.71
N GLY A 57 4.98 -23.80 -2.84
CA GLY A 57 4.12 -24.22 -1.73
C GLY A 57 3.52 -23.08 -0.90
N GLN A 58 3.68 -21.82 -1.32
CA GLN A 58 3.15 -20.65 -0.62
C GLN A 58 1.62 -20.54 -0.67
N CYS A 59 1.01 -20.88 -1.81
CA CYS A 59 -0.45 -20.84 -1.98
C CYS A 59 -1.13 -22.07 -1.35
N VAL A 60 -1.95 -21.85 -0.31
CA VAL A 60 -2.63 -22.90 0.45
C VAL A 60 -4.13 -22.59 0.57
N GLY A 61 -4.96 -23.24 -0.24
CA GLY A 61 -6.43 -23.21 -0.07
C GLY A 61 -7.24 -23.52 -1.32
N ARG A 62 -6.77 -23.11 -2.50
CA ARG A 62 -7.42 -23.37 -3.80
C ARG A 62 -6.42 -23.98 -4.80
N PRO A 63 -6.19 -25.29 -4.79
CA PRO A 63 -5.13 -25.93 -5.59
C PRO A 63 -5.35 -25.75 -7.10
N ASP A 64 -6.59 -25.61 -7.56
CA ASP A 64 -6.96 -25.28 -8.94
C ASP A 64 -6.42 -23.91 -9.36
N VAL A 65 -6.63 -22.88 -8.53
CA VAL A 65 -6.16 -21.51 -8.78
C VAL A 65 -4.64 -21.43 -8.65
N CYS A 66 -4.07 -22.01 -7.58
CA CYS A 66 -2.63 -22.03 -7.34
C CYS A 66 -1.87 -22.72 -8.50
N ALA A 67 -2.45 -23.75 -9.11
CA ALA A 67 -1.85 -24.45 -10.26
C ALA A 67 -1.96 -23.65 -11.56
N ALA A 68 -3.05 -22.90 -11.75
CA ALA A 68 -3.28 -22.09 -12.94
C ALA A 68 -2.44 -20.80 -12.95
N TYR A 69 -2.19 -20.20 -11.79
CA TYR A 69 -1.54 -18.89 -11.68
C TYR A 69 -0.34 -18.92 -10.73
N PRO A 70 0.90 -18.91 -11.25
CA PRO A 70 2.12 -18.97 -10.41
C PRO A 70 2.31 -17.74 -9.52
N GLU A 71 1.66 -16.62 -9.84
CA GLU A 71 1.64 -15.40 -9.02
C GLU A 71 0.69 -15.44 -7.82
N THR A 72 0.00 -16.56 -7.58
CA THR A 72 -0.92 -16.67 -6.45
C THR A 72 -0.16 -16.74 -5.13
N ASP A 73 -0.30 -15.69 -4.32
CA ASP A 73 0.31 -15.58 -3.00
C ASP A 73 -0.53 -16.29 -1.95
N ASP A 74 -1.84 -16.03 -1.97
CA ASP A 74 -2.80 -16.67 -1.08
C ASP A 74 -4.16 -16.83 -1.77
N CYS A 75 -4.90 -17.87 -1.39
CA CYS A 75 -6.28 -18.09 -1.84
C CYS A 75 -7.07 -18.77 -0.72
N ALA A 76 -7.97 -18.04 -0.09
CA ALA A 76 -8.82 -18.54 0.98
C ALA A 76 -9.92 -19.48 0.46
N GLY A 77 -10.02 -20.67 1.05
CA GLY A 77 -11.05 -21.67 0.75
C GLY A 77 -12.28 -21.64 1.68
N THR A 78 -12.46 -20.62 2.51
CA THR A 78 -13.45 -20.65 3.63
C THR A 78 -14.63 -19.69 3.48
N GLY A 79 -15.12 -19.46 2.25
CA GLY A 79 -16.47 -18.91 2.02
C GLY A 79 -16.59 -17.51 1.41
N LEU A 80 -15.48 -16.79 1.20
CA LEU A 80 -15.46 -15.56 0.36
C LEU A 80 -14.67 -15.74 -0.95
N GLY A 81 -13.95 -16.86 -1.10
CA GLY A 81 -13.16 -17.16 -2.30
C GLY A 81 -12.01 -16.19 -2.59
N GLN A 82 -11.59 -15.39 -1.60
CA GLN A 82 -10.62 -14.34 -1.86
C GLN A 82 -9.25 -14.90 -2.24
N CYS A 83 -8.65 -14.33 -3.28
CA CYS A 83 -7.31 -14.66 -3.71
C CYS A 83 -6.47 -13.39 -3.85
N LYS A 84 -5.18 -13.49 -3.52
CA LYS A 84 -4.17 -12.45 -3.67
C LYS A 84 -3.14 -12.89 -4.70
N PHE A 85 -2.93 -12.06 -5.71
CA PHE A 85 -1.98 -12.31 -6.81
C PHE A 85 -0.95 -11.20 -6.87
N LEU A 86 0.33 -11.55 -7.02
CA LEU A 86 1.43 -10.60 -6.97
C LEU A 86 2.08 -10.38 -8.33
N PHE A 87 2.25 -9.13 -8.73
CA PHE A 87 2.94 -8.73 -9.95
C PHE A 87 4.12 -7.83 -9.63
N THR A 88 5.13 -7.86 -10.49
CA THR A 88 6.33 -7.02 -10.39
C THR A 88 6.55 -6.24 -11.67
N ASP A 89 6.98 -4.98 -11.57
CA ASP A 89 7.46 -4.22 -12.72
C ASP A 89 8.99 -4.31 -12.87
N GLU A 90 9.53 -3.73 -13.94
CA GLU A 90 10.97 -3.73 -14.21
C GLU A 90 11.80 -2.97 -13.15
N ARG A 91 11.16 -2.14 -12.33
CA ARG A 91 11.79 -1.38 -11.24
C ARG A 91 11.71 -2.13 -9.90
N GLY A 92 11.12 -3.31 -9.87
CA GLY A 92 10.91 -4.10 -8.66
C GLY A 92 9.75 -3.63 -7.79
N LEU A 93 8.85 -2.79 -8.32
CA LEU A 93 7.60 -2.47 -7.62
C LEU A 93 6.70 -3.70 -7.60
N VAL A 94 6.09 -4.00 -6.46
CA VAL A 94 5.13 -5.09 -6.32
C VAL A 94 3.71 -4.51 -6.33
N LEU A 95 2.82 -5.16 -7.08
CA LEU A 95 1.40 -4.88 -7.14
C LEU A 95 0.63 -6.13 -6.73
N ALA A 96 -0.21 -6.02 -5.71
CA ALA A 96 -1.17 -7.06 -5.37
C ALA A 96 -2.50 -6.80 -6.08
N VAL A 97 -3.03 -7.83 -6.72
CA VAL A 97 -4.40 -7.89 -7.22
C VAL A 97 -5.16 -8.83 -6.30
N VAL A 98 -6.19 -8.31 -5.64
CA VAL A 98 -7.05 -9.13 -4.79
C VAL A 98 -8.39 -9.33 -5.49
N THR A 99 -8.90 -10.55 -5.41
CA THR A 99 -10.19 -10.94 -5.97
C THR A 99 -11.14 -11.40 -4.89
N VAL A 100 -12.42 -11.40 -5.23
CA VAL A 100 -13.53 -12.00 -4.47
C VAL A 100 -14.27 -13.00 -5.35
N GLY A 101 -15.01 -13.90 -4.72
CA GLY A 101 -15.76 -14.95 -5.42
C GLY A 101 -14.92 -16.17 -5.73
N GLU A 102 -15.57 -17.29 -6.03
CA GLU A 102 -14.88 -18.57 -6.26
C GLU A 102 -14.76 -18.94 -7.73
N ASP A 103 -15.81 -18.60 -8.51
CA ASP A 103 -15.91 -18.71 -9.96
C ASP A 103 -17.08 -17.82 -10.43
N PRO A 104 -16.84 -16.68 -11.10
CA PRO A 104 -15.54 -16.13 -11.49
C PRO A 104 -14.79 -15.46 -10.33
N LEU A 105 -13.45 -15.41 -10.42
CA LEU A 105 -12.62 -14.57 -9.58
C LEU A 105 -12.74 -13.11 -10.06
N LEU A 106 -13.34 -12.23 -9.27
CA LEU A 106 -13.60 -10.84 -9.64
C LEU A 106 -12.67 -9.89 -8.88
N VAL A 107 -12.04 -8.96 -9.59
CA VAL A 107 -11.14 -7.96 -8.98
C VAL A 107 -11.92 -7.07 -8.02
N ASP A 108 -11.41 -6.96 -6.79
CA ASP A 108 -11.92 -6.05 -5.78
C ASP A 108 -11.08 -4.76 -5.78
N SER A 109 -11.73 -3.64 -6.13
CA SER A 109 -11.08 -2.32 -6.15
C SER A 109 -10.68 -1.82 -4.77
N SER A 110 -11.19 -2.40 -3.69
CA SER A 110 -10.80 -2.04 -2.33
C SER A 110 -9.42 -2.58 -1.92
N HIS A 111 -8.85 -3.50 -2.69
CA HIS A 111 -7.67 -4.28 -2.30
C HIS A 111 -6.59 -4.41 -3.40
N ILE A 112 -6.49 -3.45 -4.32
CA ILE A 112 -5.29 -3.31 -5.15
C ILE A 112 -4.17 -2.74 -4.26
N GLU A 113 -3.57 -3.62 -3.46
CA GLU A 113 -2.54 -3.22 -2.50
C GLU A 113 -1.20 -3.03 -3.21
N ARG A 114 -0.63 -1.83 -3.07
CA ARG A 114 0.77 -1.60 -3.39
C ARG A 114 1.59 -2.14 -2.23
N ASP A 115 2.14 -3.34 -2.37
CA ASP A 115 3.24 -3.78 -1.51
C ASP A 115 4.49 -2.99 -1.94
N ALA A 116 4.81 -1.95 -1.18
CA ALA A 116 6.09 -1.29 -1.31
C ALA A 116 7.18 -2.23 -0.78
N ALA A 117 7.80 -2.91 -1.73
CA ALA A 117 9.16 -3.43 -1.75
C ALA A 117 9.43 -4.78 -1.03
N SER A 118 9.63 -5.78 -1.87
CA SER A 118 10.68 -6.80 -1.69
C SER A 118 11.97 -6.16 -1.16
N GLY A 119 12.39 -6.53 0.07
CA GLY A 119 13.74 -6.29 0.61
C GLY A 119 14.10 -4.87 1.08
N GLU A 120 13.14 -3.95 1.30
CA GLU A 120 13.47 -2.62 1.84
C GLU A 120 13.91 -2.69 3.30
N VAL A 121 15.15 -2.27 3.60
CA VAL A 121 15.64 -2.12 4.98
C VAL A 121 15.58 -0.66 5.40
N VAL A 122 14.85 -0.36 6.47
CA VAL A 122 14.68 0.99 7.01
C VAL A 122 15.33 1.17 8.37
N GLN A 123 15.79 2.39 8.65
CA GLN A 123 16.36 2.74 9.95
C GLN A 123 15.26 3.20 10.91
N VAL A 124 14.94 2.35 11.89
CA VAL A 124 13.92 2.59 12.91
C VAL A 124 14.56 3.23 14.14
N THR A 125 13.98 4.33 14.60
CA THR A 125 14.48 5.08 15.75
C THR A 125 14.52 4.19 16.99
N HIS A 126 15.67 4.13 17.66
CA HIS A 126 15.93 3.31 18.87
C HIS A 126 15.90 1.78 18.67
N VAL A 127 15.78 1.29 17.44
CA VAL A 127 15.80 -0.15 17.13
C VAL A 127 16.93 -0.48 16.16
N GLY A 128 17.11 0.31 15.10
CA GLY A 128 18.13 0.09 14.07
C GLY A 128 17.52 -0.39 12.75
N ALA A 129 18.30 -1.17 12.00
CA ALA A 129 17.92 -1.64 10.67
C ALA A 129 16.79 -2.70 10.77
N VAL A 130 15.68 -2.44 10.10
CA VAL A 130 14.52 -3.36 10.05
C VAL A 130 14.19 -3.67 8.59
N ASP A 131 14.13 -4.95 8.28
CA ASP A 131 13.74 -5.48 6.98
C ASP A 131 12.20 -5.49 6.85
N LEU A 132 11.68 -4.65 5.96
CA LEU A 132 10.24 -4.49 5.72
C LEU A 132 9.62 -5.65 4.95
N SER A 133 10.40 -6.59 4.39
CA SER A 133 9.85 -7.79 3.74
C SER A 133 9.02 -8.67 4.68
N LYS A 134 9.16 -8.45 6.00
CA LYS A 134 8.42 -9.14 7.06
C LYS A 134 7.14 -8.41 7.48
N PHE A 135 6.80 -7.30 6.83
CA PHE A 135 5.70 -6.43 7.19
C PHE A 135 4.79 -6.18 5.99
N THR A 136 3.48 -6.14 6.24
CA THR A 136 2.49 -5.66 5.29
C THR A 136 2.43 -4.14 5.39
N CYS A 137 2.69 -3.45 4.29
CA CYS A 137 2.76 -1.99 4.25
C CYS A 137 1.61 -1.38 3.47
N LEU A 138 0.76 -0.61 4.14
CA LEU A 138 -0.35 0.08 3.49
C LEU A 138 0.10 1.39 2.86
N PRO A 139 -0.35 1.70 1.63
CA PRO A 139 -0.22 3.04 1.10
C PRO A 139 -1.07 3.96 1.98
N THR A 140 -0.44 4.88 2.72
CA THR A 140 -1.22 5.94 3.37
C THR A 140 -1.75 6.82 2.24
N SER A 141 -3.08 6.84 2.07
CA SER A 141 -3.75 7.84 1.24
C SER A 141 -3.14 9.20 1.59
N GLY A 142 -2.66 9.92 0.57
CA GLY A 142 -1.68 11.02 0.68
C GLY A 142 -2.11 12.25 1.49
N GLU A 143 -3.15 12.14 2.31
CA GLU A 143 -3.79 13.22 3.06
C GLU A 143 -3.21 13.42 4.47
N SER A 144 -2.43 12.47 4.99
CA SER A 144 -1.82 12.62 6.31
C SER A 144 -0.52 13.44 6.23
N SER A 145 -0.54 14.63 6.81
CA SER A 145 0.65 15.48 6.93
C SER A 145 1.74 14.86 7.81
N LEU A 146 1.36 14.01 8.77
CA LEU A 146 2.26 13.40 9.76
C LEU A 146 2.66 11.96 9.40
N ILE A 147 1.70 11.08 9.12
CA ILE A 147 1.95 9.65 8.88
C ILE A 147 2.09 9.43 7.38
N LYS A 148 3.29 9.06 6.94
CA LYS A 148 3.64 8.87 5.53
C LYS A 148 3.63 7.42 5.07
N ARG A 149 3.60 6.48 6.01
CA ARG A 149 3.50 5.05 5.75
C ARG A 149 3.11 4.32 7.02
N VAL A 150 2.30 3.28 6.87
CA VAL A 150 1.95 2.33 7.93
C VAL A 150 2.38 0.96 7.48
N CYS A 151 3.18 0.26 8.29
CA CYS A 151 3.51 -1.14 8.07
C CYS A 151 3.22 -1.93 9.34
N PHE A 152 2.70 -3.13 9.21
CA PHE A 152 2.32 -3.97 10.34
C PHE A 152 2.69 -5.42 10.07
N GLN A 153 3.00 -6.16 11.12
CA GLN A 153 3.21 -7.60 11.02
C GLN A 153 1.87 -8.31 11.14
N ASP A 154 1.49 -9.09 10.13
CA ASP A 154 0.28 -9.91 10.21
C ASP A 154 0.54 -11.15 11.07
N THR A 155 0.19 -11.05 12.35
CA THR A 155 0.21 -12.18 13.27
C THR A 155 -1.22 -12.46 13.71
N ARG A 156 -1.81 -13.53 13.17
CA ARG A 156 -3.14 -14.07 13.55
C ARG A 156 -3.33 -14.33 15.06
N PHE A 157 -2.27 -14.21 15.88
CA PHE A 157 -2.22 -14.69 17.26
C PHE A 157 -1.60 -13.73 18.30
N SER A 158 -1.65 -12.41 18.09
CA SER A 158 -1.28 -11.36 19.07
C SER A 158 0.12 -10.76 18.94
N THR A 159 0.18 -9.47 19.30
CA THR A 159 1.29 -8.49 19.24
C THR A 159 1.62 -7.97 17.84
N GLN A 160 0.66 -7.25 17.22
CA GLN A 160 0.89 -6.50 15.98
C GLN A 160 2.01 -5.47 16.19
N LEU A 161 3.19 -5.83 15.69
CA LEU A 161 4.31 -4.92 15.57
C LEU A 161 3.94 -3.89 14.50
N LEU A 162 3.82 -2.64 14.91
CA LEU A 162 3.42 -1.54 14.04
C LEU A 162 4.61 -0.62 13.80
N LEU A 163 4.96 -0.43 12.53
CA LEU A 163 5.93 0.54 12.07
C LEU A 163 5.20 1.73 11.44
N LEU A 164 5.45 2.92 11.96
CA LEU A 164 4.94 4.16 11.40
C LEU A 164 6.09 5.01 10.89
N ARG A 165 6.00 5.43 9.62
CA ARG A 165 6.84 6.50 9.09
C ARG A 165 6.18 7.83 9.43
N LEU A 166 6.68 8.51 10.46
CA LEU A 166 6.26 9.85 10.83
C LEU A 166 7.18 10.86 10.15
N ASN A 167 6.66 11.60 9.18
CA ASN A 167 7.45 12.46 8.29
C ASN A 167 8.59 11.66 7.61
N SER A 168 9.85 11.94 8.00
CA SER A 168 11.05 11.29 7.47
C SER A 168 11.62 10.20 8.39
N LYS A 169 11.02 9.94 9.56
CA LYS A 169 11.55 9.01 10.56
C LYS A 169 10.64 7.81 10.77
N TRP A 170 11.24 6.66 10.99
CA TRP A 170 10.53 5.43 11.32
C TRP A 170 10.50 5.22 12.83
N TYR A 171 9.34 4.78 13.32
CA TYR A 171 9.09 4.46 14.71
C TYR A 171 8.39 3.11 14.81
N GLN A 172 8.76 2.35 15.83
CA GLN A 172 8.16 1.06 16.14
C GLN A 172 7.27 1.17 17.38
N TYR A 173 6.11 0.53 17.29
CA TYR A 173 5.15 0.41 18.37
C TYR A 173 4.83 -1.07 18.57
N CYS A 174 4.80 -1.48 19.83
CA CYS A 174 4.60 -2.87 20.25
C CYS A 174 3.26 -2.99 20.98
N ASN A 175 2.63 -4.17 20.87
CA ASN A 175 1.38 -4.48 21.55
C ASN A 175 0.24 -3.52 21.21
N VAL A 176 0.21 -2.99 19.99
CA VAL A 176 -0.94 -2.21 19.51
C VAL A 176 -2.11 -3.17 19.34
N ASP A 177 -3.18 -2.95 20.09
CA ASP A 177 -4.36 -3.81 20.03
C ASP A 177 -5.12 -3.63 18.69
N GLN A 178 -5.84 -4.68 18.29
CA GLN A 178 -6.56 -4.70 17.02
C GLN A 178 -7.55 -3.54 16.87
N ARG A 179 -8.22 -3.12 17.95
CA ARG A 179 -9.19 -2.01 17.90
C ARG A 179 -8.47 -0.69 17.63
N THR A 180 -7.32 -0.47 18.26
CA THR A 180 -6.49 0.71 18.01
C THR A 180 -5.92 0.71 16.59
N PHE A 181 -5.46 -0.44 16.09
CA PHE A 181 -4.95 -0.59 14.74
C PHE A 181 -6.04 -0.34 13.68
N GLU A 182 -7.19 -1.00 13.78
CA GLU A 182 -8.32 -0.76 12.87
C GLU A 182 -8.82 0.68 12.95
N GLY A 183 -8.86 1.24 14.16
CA GLY A 183 -9.22 2.64 14.38
C GLY A 183 -8.28 3.60 13.67
N LEU A 184 -6.97 3.31 13.65
CA LEU A 184 -6.00 4.07 12.88
C LEU A 184 -6.30 4.01 11.39
N LEU A 185 -6.55 2.81 10.84
CA LEU A 185 -6.78 2.64 9.39
C LEU A 185 -8.08 3.29 8.90
N LYS A 186 -9.12 3.31 9.74
CA LYS A 186 -10.45 3.87 9.42
C LYS A 186 -10.56 5.36 9.79
N ALA A 187 -9.52 5.95 10.41
CA ALA A 187 -9.61 7.31 10.93
C ALA A 187 -9.71 8.35 9.79
N PRO A 188 -10.63 9.34 9.89
CA PRO A 188 -10.68 10.46 8.95
C PRO A 188 -9.41 11.33 8.94
N SER A 189 -8.60 11.24 9.99
CA SER A 189 -7.30 11.90 10.06
C SER A 189 -6.33 11.05 10.87
N LEU A 190 -5.41 10.37 10.17
CA LEU A 190 -4.40 9.50 10.78
C LEU A 190 -3.59 10.26 11.85
N GLY A 191 -3.18 11.50 11.56
CA GLY A 191 -2.40 12.30 12.49
C GLY A 191 -3.14 12.64 13.79
N LYS A 192 -4.43 13.01 13.71
CA LYS A 192 -5.25 13.26 14.92
C LYS A 192 -5.44 11.99 15.74
N PHE A 193 -5.75 10.87 15.08
CA PHE A 193 -5.89 9.58 15.77
C PHE A 193 -4.58 9.18 16.45
N TYR A 194 -3.46 9.26 15.74
CA TYR A 194 -2.13 8.99 16.26
C TYR A 194 -1.85 9.81 17.53
N ASN A 195 -2.05 11.14 17.48
CA ASN A 195 -1.80 12.01 18.63
C ASN A 195 -2.69 11.68 19.84
N ALA A 196 -3.92 11.20 19.62
CA ALA A 196 -4.88 10.93 20.68
C ALA A 196 -4.77 9.52 21.27
N ARG A 197 -4.33 8.52 20.49
CA ARG A 197 -4.40 7.10 20.87
C ARG A 197 -3.05 6.40 20.88
N ILE A 198 -2.11 6.78 20.03
CA ILE A 198 -0.84 6.05 19.85
C ILE A 198 0.35 6.81 20.42
N ARG A 199 0.42 8.13 20.25
CA ARG A 199 1.54 8.95 20.75
C ARG A 199 1.67 8.79 22.26
N GLY A 200 2.87 8.41 22.72
CA GLY A 200 3.16 8.20 24.14
C GLY A 200 2.64 6.88 24.70
N ASN A 201 1.92 6.08 23.89
CA ASN A 201 1.46 4.74 24.22
C ASN A 201 2.18 3.73 23.33
N PHE A 202 2.11 2.44 23.68
CA PHE A 202 2.64 1.34 22.85
C PHE A 202 4.13 1.43 22.49
N ALA A 203 4.91 2.21 23.25
CA ALA A 203 6.36 2.18 23.13
C ALA A 203 6.85 0.76 23.39
N CYS A 204 7.75 0.26 22.54
CA CYS A 204 8.39 -1.02 22.78
C CYS A 204 9.24 -0.93 24.03
N LEU A 205 9.11 -1.91 24.92
CA LEU A 205 9.99 -2.02 26.08
C LEU A 205 11.41 -2.34 25.58
N PRO A 206 12.46 -1.68 26.12
CA PRO A 206 13.82 -2.10 25.86
C PRO A 206 14.01 -3.51 26.42
N SER A 207 14.43 -4.43 25.56
CA SER A 207 14.85 -5.80 25.92
C SER A 207 16.22 -5.80 26.57
#